data_AF-A0A433QCJ4-F1
#
_entry.id   AF-A0A433QCJ4-F1
#
_cell.length_a   1.000
_cell.length_b   1.000
_cell.length_c   1.000
_cell.angle_alpha   90.00
_cell.angle_beta   90.00
_cell.angle_gamma   90.00
#
_symmetry.space_group_name_H-M   'P 1'
#
loop_
_entity.id
_entity.type
_entity.pdbx_description
1 polymer ?
#
loop_
_entity_poly.entity_id
_entity_poly.type
_entity_poly.pdbx_seq_one_letter_code
_entity_poly.pdbx_strand_id
1 'polypeptide(L)'
;MYASFLSFIVIASTPQEPQVDAAALEQLEGMGFPRVRCQKALLKTGNQGAELAMNWLFEHMEDPDIDDPIQPATGSRPSAPEPTADQISMLADMGFTAAQAKKALRETDNDMQRAVEWLFSHSDDVMDEDADAGTGQQAVNEVVGDATPPITFRVSSFVSHKGTSVHCGHYVAHVRKDDNQWVLFNDNKVAATPEPPIREAYMYVLERVKA
;
A
#
# COMPACT_ATOMS: atom_id res chain seq x y z
N MET A 1 59.26 -6.36 -48.70
CA MET A 1 59.49 -6.24 -47.25
C MET A 1 58.15 -5.82 -46.65
N TYR A 2 57.44 -6.77 -46.05
CA TYR A 2 56.03 -6.68 -45.64
C TYR A 2 55.89 -5.85 -44.37
N ALA A 3 55.03 -4.83 -44.38
CA ALA A 3 54.60 -4.13 -43.17
C ALA A 3 53.26 -4.73 -42.71
N SER A 4 53.33 -5.51 -41.63
CA SER A 4 52.19 -6.15 -40.97
C SER A 4 51.21 -5.12 -40.43
N PHE A 5 49.96 -5.20 -40.90
CA PHE A 5 48.81 -4.60 -40.23
C PHE A 5 48.51 -5.39 -38.96
N LEU A 6 48.76 -4.80 -37.79
CA LEU A 6 48.26 -5.32 -36.53
C LEU A 6 46.78 -4.93 -36.40
N SER A 7 45.89 -5.84 -36.80
CA SER A 7 44.48 -5.78 -36.45
C SER A 7 44.33 -6.01 -34.94
N PHE A 8 43.99 -4.94 -34.21
CA PHE A 8 43.37 -5.04 -32.90
C PHE A 8 42.00 -5.70 -33.07
N ILE A 9 41.91 -7.00 -32.81
CA ILE A 9 40.63 -7.65 -32.55
C ILE A 9 40.15 -7.15 -31.19
N VAL A 10 39.19 -6.23 -31.24
CA VAL A 10 38.30 -5.94 -30.10
C VAL A 10 37.47 -7.19 -29.90
N ILE A 11 37.77 -7.96 -28.85
CA ILE A 11 36.88 -9.03 -28.38
C ILE A 11 35.68 -8.32 -27.75
N ALA A 12 34.63 -8.10 -28.54
CA ALA A 12 33.34 -7.69 -28.03
C ALA A 12 32.81 -8.83 -27.14
N SER A 13 32.67 -8.56 -25.85
CA SER A 13 31.94 -9.44 -24.93
C SER A 13 30.51 -9.57 -25.42
N THR A 14 30.15 -10.77 -25.89
CA THR A 14 28.78 -11.11 -26.28
C THR A 14 27.84 -10.98 -25.08
N PRO A 15 26.61 -10.46 -25.25
CA PRO A 15 25.60 -10.42 -24.20
C PRO A 15 25.33 -11.84 -23.69
N GLN A 16 25.45 -12.04 -22.38
CA GLN A 16 25.22 -13.32 -21.73
C GLN A 16 23.72 -13.61 -21.72
N GLU A 17 23.28 -14.50 -22.63
CA GLU A 17 21.94 -15.09 -22.59
C GLU A 17 21.71 -15.76 -21.21
N PRO A 18 20.46 -15.76 -20.70
CA PRO A 18 20.17 -16.36 -19.41
C PRO A 18 20.66 -17.81 -19.40
N GLN A 19 21.62 -18.13 -18.52
CA GLN A 19 22.22 -19.45 -18.42
C GLN A 19 21.16 -20.45 -17.96
N VAL A 20 20.50 -21.11 -18.91
CA VAL A 20 19.66 -22.28 -18.66
C VAL A 20 20.58 -23.50 -18.68
N ASP A 21 20.42 -24.41 -17.71
CA ASP A 21 21.16 -25.67 -17.71
C ASP A 21 20.80 -26.49 -18.97
N ALA A 22 21.76 -26.62 -19.88
CA ALA A 22 21.58 -27.29 -21.16
C ALA A 22 21.26 -28.78 -21.00
N ALA A 23 21.79 -29.44 -19.98
CA ALA A 23 21.53 -30.86 -19.73
C ALA A 23 20.10 -31.08 -19.22
N ALA A 24 19.64 -30.22 -18.31
CA ALA A 24 18.26 -30.26 -17.83
C ALA A 24 17.25 -29.85 -18.91
N LEU A 25 17.62 -28.90 -19.78
CA LEU A 25 16.80 -28.49 -20.91
C LEU A 25 16.63 -29.61 -21.93
N GLU A 26 17.71 -30.28 -22.32
CA GLU A 26 17.68 -31.41 -23.25
C GLU A 26 16.85 -32.59 -22.70
N GLN A 27 16.94 -32.85 -21.39
CA GLN A 27 16.12 -33.86 -20.73
C GLN A 27 14.61 -33.54 -20.82
N LEU A 28 14.22 -32.28 -20.58
CA LEU A 28 12.80 -31.86 -20.64
C LEU A 28 12.28 -31.78 -22.08
N GLU A 29 13.11 -31.35 -23.04
CA GLU A 29 12.78 -31.39 -24.47
C GLU A 29 12.62 -32.84 -24.97
N GLY A 30 13.49 -33.75 -24.51
CA GLY A 30 13.41 -35.18 -24.80
C GLY A 30 12.14 -35.86 -24.27
N MET A 31 11.50 -35.26 -23.26
CA MET A 31 10.19 -35.71 -22.74
C MET A 31 9.00 -35.18 -23.56
N GLY A 32 9.24 -34.32 -24.56
CA GLY A 32 8.21 -33.81 -25.46
C GLY A 32 7.66 -32.43 -25.09
N PHE A 33 8.25 -31.75 -24.11
CA PHE A 33 7.82 -30.40 -23.74
C PHE A 33 8.45 -29.33 -24.66
N PRO A 34 7.69 -28.29 -25.06
CA PRO A 34 8.24 -27.22 -25.90
C PRO A 34 9.38 -26.47 -25.19
N ARG A 35 10.46 -26.21 -25.93
CA ARG A 35 11.68 -25.53 -25.45
C ARG A 35 11.43 -24.26 -24.63
N VAL A 36 10.48 -23.44 -25.06
CA VAL A 36 10.10 -22.18 -24.38
C VAL A 36 9.62 -22.44 -22.96
N ARG A 37 8.80 -23.48 -22.76
CA ARG A 37 8.26 -23.83 -21.45
C ARG A 37 9.33 -24.43 -20.54
N CYS A 38 10.20 -25.27 -21.09
CA CYS A 38 11.32 -25.86 -20.37
C CYS A 38 12.30 -24.79 -19.85
N GLN A 39 12.64 -23.82 -20.70
CA GLN A 39 13.49 -22.70 -20.33
C GLN A 39 12.81 -21.82 -19.27
N LYS A 40 11.50 -21.52 -19.37
CA LYS A 40 10.75 -20.75 -18.35
C LYS A 40 10.74 -21.48 -17.00
N ALA A 41 10.50 -22.78 -17.00
CA ALA A 41 10.49 -23.61 -15.79
C ALA A 41 11.88 -23.68 -15.13
N LEU A 42 12.95 -23.84 -15.91
CA LEU A 42 14.32 -23.83 -15.40
C LEU A 42 14.72 -22.47 -14.83
N LEU A 43 14.30 -21.37 -15.45
CA LEU A 43 14.55 -20.03 -14.93
C LEU A 43 13.77 -19.74 -13.64
N LYS A 44 12.52 -20.19 -13.53
CA LYS A 44 11.69 -20.00 -12.33
C LYS A 44 12.12 -20.87 -11.16
N THR A 45 12.65 -22.07 -11.44
CA THR A 45 13.21 -22.97 -10.44
C THR A 45 14.68 -22.68 -10.13
N GLY A 46 15.31 -21.71 -10.80
CA GLY A 46 16.68 -21.29 -10.55
C GLY A 46 17.74 -22.30 -10.99
N ASN A 47 17.48 -23.07 -12.06
CA ASN A 47 18.35 -24.13 -12.59
C ASN A 47 18.70 -25.23 -11.57
N GLN A 48 17.78 -25.55 -10.65
CA GLN A 48 17.99 -26.60 -9.64
C GLN A 48 17.74 -28.04 -10.15
N GLY A 49 17.87 -28.26 -11.46
CA GLY A 49 17.73 -29.56 -12.12
C GLY A 49 16.38 -29.81 -12.81
N ALA A 50 16.34 -30.85 -13.65
CA ALA A 50 15.20 -31.17 -14.51
C ALA A 50 13.94 -31.60 -13.73
N GLU A 51 14.10 -32.29 -12.59
CA GLU A 51 12.97 -32.80 -11.79
C GLU A 51 12.14 -31.67 -11.17
N LEU A 52 12.80 -30.64 -10.63
CA LEU A 52 12.14 -29.45 -10.07
C LEU A 52 11.44 -28.63 -11.14
N ALA A 53 12.11 -28.43 -12.28
CA ALA A 53 11.51 -27.75 -13.43
C ALA A 53 10.31 -28.51 -14.00
N MET A 54 10.35 -29.85 -14.01
CA MET A 54 9.23 -30.69 -14.42
C MET A 54 8.01 -30.53 -13.51
N ASN A 55 8.21 -30.53 -12.18
CA ASN A 55 7.12 -30.30 -11.23
C ASN A 55 6.49 -28.92 -11.42
N TRP A 56 7.32 -27.88 -11.56
CA TRP A 56 6.84 -26.52 -11.85
C TRP A 56 6.06 -26.46 -13.16
N LEU A 57 6.53 -27.18 -14.19
CA LEU A 57 5.89 -27.24 -15.50
C LEU A 57 4.50 -27.87 -15.44
N PHE A 58 4.30 -28.96 -14.67
CA PHE A 58 2.98 -29.56 -14.50
C PHE A 58 2.01 -28.67 -13.73
N GLU A 59 2.50 -27.94 -12.73
CA GLU A 59 1.68 -27.02 -11.95
C GLU A 59 1.21 -25.81 -12.77
N HIS A 60 1.98 -25.42 -13.79
CA HIS A 60 1.73 -24.21 -14.59
C HIS A 60 1.44 -24.51 -16.07
N MET A 61 1.17 -25.77 -16.44
CA MET A 61 0.98 -26.16 -17.86
C MET A 61 -0.29 -25.59 -18.51
N GLU A 62 -1.26 -25.17 -17.70
CA GLU A 62 -2.55 -24.59 -18.10
C GLU A 62 -2.54 -23.05 -18.11
N ASP A 63 -1.42 -22.44 -17.68
CA ASP A 63 -1.29 -20.99 -17.63
C ASP A 63 -1.13 -20.41 -19.04
N PRO A 64 -1.99 -19.47 -19.48
CA PRO A 64 -1.96 -18.93 -20.83
C PRO A 64 -0.69 -18.12 -21.16
N ASP A 65 0.06 -17.68 -20.14
CA ASP A 65 1.35 -16.98 -20.27
C ASP A 65 2.55 -17.93 -20.42
N ILE A 66 2.35 -19.25 -20.32
CA ILE A 66 3.45 -20.22 -20.42
C ILE A 66 4.12 -20.25 -21.80
N ASP A 67 3.38 -19.89 -22.84
CA ASP A 67 3.86 -19.84 -24.23
C ASP A 67 4.44 -18.46 -24.61
N ASP A 68 4.42 -17.49 -23.70
CA ASP A 68 4.96 -16.16 -23.96
C ASP A 68 6.50 -16.21 -24.11
N PRO A 69 7.06 -15.41 -25.04
CA PRO A 69 8.50 -15.39 -25.28
C PRO A 69 9.26 -14.98 -24.01
N ILE A 70 10.31 -15.73 -23.69
CA ILE A 70 11.14 -15.54 -22.50
C ILE A 70 11.85 -14.21 -22.60
N GLN A 71 11.40 -13.24 -21.83
CA GLN A 71 12.13 -12.00 -21.66
C GLN A 71 13.40 -12.30 -20.85
N PRO A 72 14.59 -11.88 -21.33
CA PRO A 72 15.83 -12.14 -20.62
C PRO A 72 15.75 -11.56 -19.20
N ALA A 73 16.18 -12.37 -18.23
CA ALA A 73 16.07 -12.12 -16.81
C ALA A 73 16.71 -10.78 -16.38
N THR A 74 15.91 -9.73 -16.35
CA THR A 74 15.99 -8.71 -15.31
C THR A 74 14.88 -9.02 -14.33
N GLY A 75 15.23 -9.23 -13.06
CA GLY A 75 14.29 -9.43 -11.95
C GLY A 75 13.47 -8.18 -11.63
N SER A 76 12.82 -7.61 -12.65
CA SER A 76 11.88 -6.52 -12.52
C SER A 76 10.51 -7.14 -12.70
N ARG A 77 9.67 -7.07 -11.66
CA ARG A 77 8.23 -6.84 -11.90
C ARG A 77 8.13 -5.81 -13.03
N PRO A 78 7.17 -5.90 -13.98
CA PRO A 78 6.98 -4.82 -14.94
C PRO A 78 6.99 -3.53 -14.11
N SER A 79 8.00 -2.68 -14.31
CA SER A 79 8.07 -1.43 -13.56
C SER A 79 6.73 -0.77 -13.85
N ALA A 80 5.90 -0.64 -12.81
CA ALA A 80 4.75 0.23 -12.89
C ALA A 80 5.28 1.55 -13.49
N PRO A 81 4.57 2.13 -14.46
CA PRO A 81 5.07 3.32 -15.16
C PRO A 81 5.57 4.32 -14.12
N GLU A 82 6.76 4.91 -14.30
CA GLU A 82 7.27 5.83 -13.27
C GLU A 82 6.19 6.90 -12.97
N PRO A 83 5.95 7.21 -11.69
CA PRO A 83 4.91 8.13 -11.30
C PRO A 83 5.06 9.44 -12.04
N THR A 84 3.98 9.90 -12.67
CA THR A 84 4.00 11.13 -13.44
C THR A 84 4.28 12.32 -12.52
N ALA A 85 5.00 13.33 -13.03
CA ALA A 85 5.31 14.54 -12.27
C ALA A 85 4.02 15.24 -11.76
N ASP A 86 2.92 15.12 -12.52
CA ASP A 86 1.62 15.68 -12.17
C ASP A 86 0.99 14.96 -10.96
N GLN A 87 1.10 13.63 -10.86
CA GLN A 87 0.60 12.86 -9.70
C GLN A 87 1.38 13.19 -8.43
N ILE A 88 2.70 13.36 -8.57
CA ILE A 88 3.57 13.76 -7.46
C ILE A 88 3.23 15.19 -7.02
N SER A 89 3.02 16.11 -7.96
CA SER A 89 2.61 17.49 -7.65
C SER A 89 1.26 17.53 -6.95
N MET A 90 0.30 16.69 -7.37
CA MET A 90 -1.02 16.67 -6.76
C MET A 90 -0.98 16.18 -5.31
N LEU A 91 -0.18 15.16 -5.02
CA LEU A 91 0.05 14.71 -3.65
C LEU A 91 0.87 15.73 -2.83
N ALA A 92 1.78 16.46 -3.48
CA ALA A 92 2.51 17.55 -2.83
C ALA A 92 1.59 18.72 -2.43
N ASP A 93 0.63 19.06 -3.28
CA ASP A 93 -0.39 20.09 -2.99
C ASP A 93 -1.32 19.67 -1.82
N MET A 94 -1.47 18.36 -1.57
CA MET A 94 -2.18 17.82 -0.40
C MET A 94 -1.35 17.90 0.90
N GLY A 95 -0.08 18.31 0.82
CA GLY A 95 0.82 18.47 1.97
C GLY A 95 1.79 17.31 2.21
N PHE A 96 1.90 16.37 1.27
CA PHE A 96 2.89 15.27 1.34
C PHE A 96 4.21 15.67 0.66
N THR A 97 5.33 15.06 1.04
CA THR A 97 6.59 15.34 0.34
C THR A 97 6.66 14.61 -1.01
N ALA A 98 7.46 15.12 -1.95
CA ALA A 98 7.64 14.47 -3.25
C ALA A 98 8.22 13.04 -3.13
N ALA A 99 9.03 12.78 -2.10
CA ALA A 99 9.57 11.45 -1.81
C ALA A 99 8.47 10.49 -1.32
N GLN A 100 7.60 10.97 -0.44
CA GLN A 100 6.43 10.24 0.06
C GLN A 100 5.46 9.89 -1.06
N ALA A 101 5.12 10.88 -1.88
CA ALA A 101 4.27 10.72 -3.04
C ALA A 101 4.82 9.67 -4.02
N LYS A 102 6.14 9.70 -4.30
CA LYS A 102 6.80 8.70 -5.16
C LYS A 102 6.73 7.30 -4.58
N LYS A 103 7.00 7.14 -3.27
CA LYS A 103 6.94 5.83 -2.60
C LYS A 103 5.52 5.28 -2.61
N ALA A 104 4.53 6.10 -2.27
CA ALA A 104 3.14 5.71 -2.29
C ALA A 104 2.66 5.30 -3.69
N LEU A 105 2.96 6.10 -4.71
CA LEU A 105 2.56 5.78 -6.10
C LEU A 105 3.25 4.51 -6.62
N ARG A 106 4.47 4.20 -6.16
CA ARG A 106 5.16 2.94 -6.50
C ARG A 106 4.50 1.73 -5.84
N GLU A 107 4.05 1.86 -4.60
CA GLU A 107 3.36 0.77 -3.86
C GLU A 107 1.91 0.58 -4.31
N THR A 108 1.33 1.55 -5.01
CA THR A 108 -0.08 1.53 -5.45
C THR A 108 -0.26 1.42 -6.95
N ASP A 109 0.77 1.01 -7.69
CA ASP A 109 0.75 0.86 -9.15
C ASP A 109 0.30 2.16 -9.88
N ASN A 110 0.66 3.32 -9.34
CA ASN A 110 0.26 4.67 -9.76
C ASN A 110 -1.24 4.99 -9.65
N ASP A 111 -1.98 4.23 -8.85
CA ASP A 111 -3.33 4.60 -8.44
C ASP A 111 -3.27 5.72 -7.39
N MET A 112 -3.80 6.89 -7.75
CA MET A 112 -3.78 8.08 -6.90
C MET A 112 -4.64 7.92 -5.65
N GLN A 113 -5.82 7.32 -5.77
CA GLN A 113 -6.75 7.12 -4.65
C GLN A 113 -6.13 6.18 -3.62
N ARG A 114 -5.53 5.09 -4.09
CA ARG A 114 -4.82 4.14 -3.22
C ARG A 114 -3.55 4.76 -2.63
N ALA A 115 -2.83 5.60 -3.40
CA ALA A 115 -1.63 6.28 -2.90
C ALA A 115 -1.96 7.20 -1.72
N VAL A 116 -3.07 7.93 -1.77
CA VAL A 116 -3.53 8.78 -0.66
C VAL A 116 -3.85 7.94 0.57
N GLU A 117 -4.60 6.84 0.42
CA GLU A 117 -4.90 5.93 1.53
C GLU A 117 -3.63 5.30 2.14
N TRP A 118 -2.68 4.92 1.28
CA TRP A 118 -1.39 4.38 1.70
C TRP A 118 -0.58 5.42 2.49
N LEU A 119 -0.57 6.68 2.04
CA LEU A 119 0.10 7.79 2.73
C LEU A 119 -0.49 8.07 4.12
N PHE A 120 -1.82 7.98 4.28
CA PHE A 120 -2.45 8.17 5.58
C PHE A 120 -2.26 6.98 6.53
N SER A 121 -2.15 5.76 6.00
CA SER A 121 -1.93 4.56 6.82
C SER A 121 -0.47 4.35 7.22
N HIS A 122 0.47 4.92 6.47
CA HIS A 122 1.92 4.75 6.67
C HIS A 122 2.63 6.07 6.98
N SER A 123 1.92 7.13 7.39
CA SER A 123 2.50 8.47 7.61
C SER A 123 3.70 8.50 8.56
N ASP A 124 3.81 7.51 9.45
CA ASP A 124 4.89 7.37 10.42
C ASP A 124 6.16 6.72 9.83
N ASP A 125 6.04 5.85 8.81
CA ASP A 125 7.16 5.08 8.23
C ASP A 125 7.88 5.81 7.10
N VAL A 126 7.26 6.85 6.53
CA VAL A 126 7.77 7.53 5.32
C VAL A 126 8.70 8.71 5.61
N MET A 127 9.03 8.95 6.87
CA MET A 127 9.81 10.13 7.30
C MET A 127 11.33 9.94 7.25
N ASP A 128 11.85 8.75 6.93
CA ASP A 128 13.21 8.39 7.35
C ASP A 128 14.27 8.20 6.25
N GLU A 129 14.02 8.52 4.97
CA GLU A 129 15.03 8.19 3.94
C GLU A 129 15.53 9.31 3.01
N ASP A 130 14.93 10.51 2.93
CA ASP A 130 15.48 11.57 2.04
C ASP A 130 15.06 13.00 2.44
N ALA A 131 15.24 13.38 3.71
CA ALA A 131 15.13 14.78 4.13
C ALA A 131 16.44 15.54 3.87
N ASP A 132 16.66 15.97 2.62
CA ASP A 132 17.54 17.12 2.36
C ASP A 132 16.94 18.38 2.99
N ALA A 133 17.81 19.19 3.59
CA ALA A 133 17.45 20.26 4.50
C ALA A 133 16.75 21.42 3.78
N GLY A 134 15.43 21.51 3.91
CA GLY A 134 14.64 22.62 3.36
C GLY A 134 13.41 22.94 4.21
N THR A 135 13.60 23.82 5.21
CA THR A 135 12.60 24.63 5.93
C THR A 135 11.12 24.24 5.76
N GLY A 136 10.63 23.36 6.63
CA GLY A 136 9.21 23.12 6.86
C GLY A 136 9.02 22.80 8.33
N GLN A 137 8.08 23.48 8.99
CA GLN A 137 7.87 23.47 10.43
C GLN A 137 8.07 22.10 11.07
N GLN A 138 8.86 22.06 12.14
CA GLN A 138 8.83 21.00 13.14
C GLN A 138 7.37 20.83 13.56
N ALA A 139 6.70 19.81 13.02
CA ALA A 139 5.51 19.28 13.63
C ALA A 139 5.97 18.77 14.99
N VAL A 140 5.73 19.58 16.02
CA VAL A 140 5.76 19.11 17.38
C VAL A 140 4.86 17.88 17.40
N ASN A 141 5.45 16.70 17.59
CA ASN A 141 4.74 15.55 18.13
C ASN A 141 4.36 15.92 19.57
N GLU A 142 3.50 16.91 19.75
CA GLU A 142 2.65 16.96 20.92
C GLU A 142 1.93 15.62 20.88
N VAL A 143 2.27 14.75 21.81
CA VAL A 143 1.45 13.58 22.11
C VAL A 143 0.09 14.18 22.45
N VAL A 144 -0.82 14.19 21.48
CA VAL A 144 -2.16 14.74 21.62
C VAL A 144 -2.91 13.78 22.52
N GLY A 145 -2.77 13.98 23.83
CA GLY A 145 -3.30 13.05 24.81
C GLY A 145 -2.50 13.11 26.09
N ASP A 146 -3.16 13.60 27.13
CA ASP A 146 -2.63 13.45 28.48
C ASP A 146 -3.16 12.12 29.05
N ALA A 147 -2.22 11.18 29.25
CA ALA A 147 -2.46 9.85 29.80
C ALA A 147 -2.21 9.78 31.32
N THR A 148 -2.06 10.91 32.01
CA THR A 148 -1.82 10.90 33.46
C THR A 148 -3.04 10.39 34.23
N PRO A 149 -2.89 9.36 35.07
CA PRO A 149 -3.95 8.93 35.97
C PRO A 149 -4.14 9.97 37.11
N PRO A 150 -5.35 10.12 37.68
CA PRO A 150 -6.57 9.35 37.39
C PRO A 150 -7.23 9.78 36.08
N ILE A 151 -7.58 8.80 35.24
CA ILE A 151 -8.28 9.04 33.98
C ILE A 151 -9.78 8.94 34.26
N THR A 152 -10.40 10.07 34.62
CA THR A 152 -11.84 10.16 34.84
C THR A 152 -12.52 10.77 33.62
N PHE A 153 -13.58 10.12 33.15
CA PHE A 153 -14.38 10.59 32.04
C PHE A 153 -15.81 10.91 32.48
N ARG A 154 -16.41 11.85 31.77
CA ARG A 154 -17.79 12.26 31.97
C ARG A 154 -18.45 12.37 30.60
N VAL A 155 -19.67 11.84 30.47
CA VAL A 155 -20.43 11.94 29.21
C VAL A 155 -20.69 13.41 28.90
N SER A 156 -20.26 13.86 27.73
CA SER A 156 -20.46 15.22 27.23
C SER A 156 -21.66 15.28 26.29
N SER A 157 -21.72 14.34 25.35
CA SER A 157 -22.86 14.19 24.45
C SER A 157 -23.05 12.73 24.04
N PHE A 158 -24.21 12.43 23.49
CA PHE A 158 -24.49 11.11 22.95
C PHE A 158 -25.48 11.20 21.79
N VAL A 159 -25.42 10.23 20.89
CA VAL A 159 -26.29 10.11 19.71
C VAL A 159 -27.13 8.85 19.86
N SER A 160 -28.44 8.97 19.71
CA SER A 160 -29.40 7.85 19.75
C SER A 160 -29.99 7.62 18.37
N HIS A 161 -30.00 6.36 17.95
CA HIS A 161 -30.77 5.91 16.80
C HIS A 161 -32.17 5.51 17.26
N LYS A 162 -33.20 6.25 16.84
CA LYS A 162 -34.60 5.95 17.14
C LYS A 162 -35.20 5.19 15.96
N GLY A 163 -35.17 3.86 16.07
CA GLY A 163 -35.73 2.94 15.08
C GLY A 163 -35.41 1.49 15.47
N THR A 164 -36.26 0.55 15.06
CA THR A 164 -36.07 -0.88 15.29
C THR A 164 -35.23 -1.56 14.20
N SER A 165 -34.96 -0.87 13.10
CA SER A 165 -34.19 -1.34 11.95
C SER A 165 -32.84 -0.64 11.89
N VAL A 166 -31.79 -1.32 11.41
CA VAL A 166 -30.49 -0.71 11.14
C VAL A 166 -30.46 0.09 9.83
N HIS A 167 -31.42 -0.16 8.94
CA HIS A 167 -31.50 0.48 7.63
C HIS A 167 -32.43 1.70 7.62
N CYS A 168 -33.23 1.88 8.67
CA CYS A 168 -34.12 3.03 8.80
C CYS A 168 -34.38 3.39 10.26
N GLY A 169 -34.33 4.69 10.53
CA GLY A 169 -34.66 5.29 11.80
C GLY A 169 -34.25 6.75 11.81
N HIS A 170 -34.33 7.37 12.97
CA HIS A 170 -34.09 8.80 13.14
C HIS A 170 -32.97 9.04 14.16
N TYR A 171 -31.94 9.79 13.77
CA TYR A 171 -30.86 10.13 14.68
C TYR A 171 -31.18 11.40 15.44
N VAL A 172 -31.02 11.34 16.76
CA VAL A 172 -31.10 12.50 17.63
C VAL A 172 -29.87 12.59 18.51
N ALA A 173 -29.39 13.80 18.76
CA ALA A 173 -28.24 14.04 19.61
C ALA A 173 -28.69 14.70 20.92
N HIS A 174 -28.12 14.27 22.04
CA HIS A 174 -28.25 14.97 23.30
C HIS A 174 -26.88 15.51 23.69
N VAL A 175 -26.82 16.80 23.97
CA VAL A 175 -25.59 17.48 24.38
C VAL A 175 -25.81 18.06 25.77
N ARG A 176 -24.86 17.80 26.68
CA ARG A 176 -24.86 18.46 27.98
C ARG A 176 -24.17 19.81 27.86
N LYS A 177 -24.84 20.86 28.30
CA LYS A 177 -24.31 22.22 28.41
C LYS A 177 -23.55 22.40 29.73
N ASP A 178 -22.79 23.49 29.82
CA ASP A 178 -21.95 23.82 30.98
C ASP A 178 -22.76 23.93 32.28
N ASP A 179 -24.01 24.38 32.18
CA ASP A 179 -24.98 24.45 33.29
C ASP A 179 -25.51 23.07 33.74
N ASN A 180 -24.86 21.98 33.31
CA ASN A 180 -25.26 20.59 33.53
C ASN A 180 -26.67 20.25 33.01
N GLN A 181 -27.20 21.09 32.11
CA GLN A 181 -28.49 20.88 31.45
C GLN A 181 -28.31 20.09 30.16
N TRP A 182 -29.21 19.15 29.93
CA TRP A 182 -29.23 18.34 28.72
C TRP A 182 -30.17 18.96 27.69
N VAL A 183 -29.69 19.02 26.46
CA VAL A 183 -30.43 19.57 25.32
C VAL A 183 -30.49 18.51 24.22
N LEU A 184 -31.71 18.19 23.80
CA LEU A 184 -32.02 17.38 22.64
C LEU A 184 -31.94 18.23 21.38
N PHE A 185 -31.13 17.78 20.43
CA PHE A 185 -31.05 18.27 19.06
C PHE A 185 -31.68 17.23 18.14
N ASN A 186 -32.81 17.61 17.55
CA ASN A 186 -33.58 16.83 16.60
C ASN A 186 -33.84 17.70 15.36
N ASP A 187 -32.89 17.69 14.42
CA ASP A 187 -32.88 18.53 13.24
C ASP A 187 -33.14 20.02 13.57
N ASN A 188 -34.28 20.56 13.15
CA ASN A 188 -34.69 21.94 13.40
C ASN A 188 -35.30 22.16 14.80
N LYS A 189 -35.52 21.09 15.58
CA LYS A 189 -36.07 21.16 16.93
C LYS A 189 -34.97 21.01 17.96
N VAL A 190 -34.86 22.01 18.82
CA VAL A 190 -33.96 22.03 19.96
C VAL A 190 -34.79 22.17 21.22
N ALA A 191 -34.64 21.25 22.16
CA ALA A 191 -35.44 21.22 23.39
C ALA A 191 -34.59 20.83 24.61
N ALA A 192 -34.84 21.47 25.75
CA ALA A 192 -34.25 21.03 27.01
C ALA A 192 -34.87 19.68 27.42
N THR A 193 -34.06 18.73 27.86
CA THR A 193 -34.48 17.39 28.27
C THR A 193 -33.85 17.08 29.62
N PRO A 194 -34.53 17.33 30.75
CA PRO A 194 -33.95 17.16 32.08
C PRO A 194 -33.58 15.71 32.40
N GLU A 195 -34.29 14.74 31.82
CA GLU A 195 -34.02 13.31 31.97
C GLU A 195 -33.72 12.66 30.61
N PRO A 196 -32.48 12.78 30.11
CA PRO A 196 -32.10 12.22 28.83
C PRO A 196 -31.98 10.68 28.90
N PRO A 197 -32.39 9.93 27.85
CA PRO A 197 -32.28 8.47 27.79
C PRO A 197 -30.84 8.03 27.47
N ILE A 198 -29.89 8.33 28.37
CA ILE A 198 -28.46 8.10 28.14
C ILE A 198 -28.18 6.63 27.80
N ARG A 199 -28.88 5.66 28.41
CA ARG A 199 -28.63 4.22 28.24
C ARG A 199 -29.01 3.67 26.85
N GLU A 200 -29.81 4.41 26.08
CA GLU A 200 -30.27 4.01 24.74
C GLU A 200 -29.43 4.65 23.62
N ALA A 201 -28.28 5.25 23.94
CA ALA A 201 -27.44 5.84 22.93
C ALA A 201 -26.70 4.78 22.10
N TYR A 202 -26.56 5.09 20.82
CA TYR A 202 -25.75 4.33 19.88
C TYR A 202 -24.27 4.71 19.96
N MET A 203 -23.98 6.01 20.14
CA MET A 203 -22.63 6.55 20.26
C MET A 203 -22.54 7.53 21.43
N TYR A 204 -21.45 7.47 22.19
CA TYR A 204 -21.17 8.37 23.31
C TYR A 204 -19.90 9.17 23.04
N VAL A 205 -19.94 10.46 23.37
CA VAL A 205 -18.77 11.33 23.41
C VAL A 205 -18.46 11.63 24.87
N LEU A 206 -17.26 11.22 25.28
CA LEU A 206 -16.78 11.38 26.64
C LEU A 206 -15.76 12.52 26.69
N GLU A 207 -15.90 13.38 27.68
CA GLU A 207 -14.92 14.40 28.01
C GLU A 207 -14.08 13.92 29.19
N ARG A 208 -12.77 14.09 29.11
CA ARG A 208 -11.87 13.82 30.25
C ARG A 208 -12.02 14.94 31.28
N VAL A 209 -12.36 14.56 32.50
CA VAL A 209 -12.44 15.49 33.63
C VAL A 209 -11.02 15.63 34.19
N LYS A 210 -10.45 16.82 34.06
CA LYS A 210 -9.21 17.16 34.77
C LYS A 210 -9.53 17.26 36.26
N ALA A 211 -8.76 16.55 37.09
CA ALA A 211 -8.86 16.61 38.55
C ALA A 211 -8.48 18.00 39.07
#